data_AF-A0A816GXX1-F1
#
_entry.id   AF-A0A816GXX1-F1
#
_cell.length_a   1.000
_cell.length_b   1.000
_cell.length_c   1.000
_cell.angle_alpha   90.00
_cell.angle_beta   90.00
_cell.angle_gamma   90.00
#
_symmetry.space_group_name_H-M   'P 1'
#
loop_
_entity.id
_entity.type
_entity.pdbx_description
1 polymer ?
#
loop_
_entity_poly.entity_id
_entity_poly.type
_entity_poly.pdbx_seq_one_letter_code
_entity_poly.pdbx_strand_id
1 'polypeptide(L)'
;KSLNKNNEKKVKKAKEKIYSSTTSSSSSSSSSSIYYTNMSIPNIKKYDSGFSETATTLSSIQQSESMLEQILSFERIYYENLKQYIIKYSRPLRRYLNPDEIVDLFQNIEKISAISESIVRQCEK
;
A
#
# COMPACT_ATOMS: atom_id res chain seq x y z
N LYS A 1 -9.64 -2.73 -31.18
CA LYS A 1 -11.05 -2.58 -30.71
C LYS A 1 -11.77 -3.92 -30.41
N SER A 2 -11.27 -5.09 -30.82
CA SER A 2 -11.91 -6.41 -30.61
C SER A 2 -11.53 -7.17 -29.33
N LEU A 3 -10.53 -6.71 -28.57
CA LEU A 3 -10.08 -7.35 -27.31
C LEU A 3 -10.94 -7.01 -26.08
N ASN A 4 -11.81 -5.99 -26.15
CA ASN A 4 -12.53 -5.50 -24.96
C ASN A 4 -13.81 -6.28 -24.63
N LYS A 5 -14.41 -7.00 -25.61
CA LYS A 5 -15.66 -7.75 -25.41
C LYS A 5 -15.51 -9.05 -24.60
N ASN A 6 -14.32 -9.64 -24.55
CA ASN A 6 -14.09 -10.87 -23.78
C ASN A 6 -13.81 -10.61 -22.28
N ASN A 7 -13.29 -9.43 -21.92
CA ASN A 7 -13.06 -9.08 -20.52
C ASN A 7 -14.35 -8.69 -19.78
N GLU A 8 -15.30 -8.00 -20.43
CA GLU A 8 -16.60 -7.72 -19.82
C GLU A 8 -17.39 -9.00 -19.48
N LYS A 9 -17.28 -10.04 -20.32
CA LYS A 9 -17.95 -11.33 -20.10
C LYS A 9 -17.34 -12.12 -18.93
N LYS A 10 -16.03 -11.99 -18.69
CA LYS A 10 -15.33 -12.60 -17.53
C LYS A 10 -15.66 -11.90 -16.22
N VAL A 11 -15.79 -10.57 -16.23
CA VAL A 11 -16.11 -9.79 -15.02
C VAL A 11 -17.56 -10.02 -14.54
N LYS A 12 -18.53 -10.19 -15.46
CA LYS A 12 -19.91 -10.51 -15.09
C LYS A 12 -20.05 -11.87 -14.39
N LYS A 13 -19.31 -12.89 -14.84
CA LYS A 13 -19.36 -14.25 -14.26
C LYS A 13 -18.75 -14.35 -12.86
N ALA A 14 -17.85 -13.43 -12.49
CA ALA A 14 -17.26 -13.39 -11.15
C ALA A 14 -18.17 -12.72 -10.11
N LYS A 15 -18.95 -11.71 -10.51
CA LYS A 15 -19.87 -10.98 -9.61
C LYS A 15 -21.09 -11.83 -9.21
N GLU A 16 -21.53 -12.74 -10.06
CA GLU A 16 -22.64 -13.66 -9.74
C GLU A 16 -22.25 -14.72 -8.68
N LYS A 17 -20.96 -15.03 -8.51
CA LYS A 17 -20.49 -16.07 -7.57
C LYS A 17 -20.45 -15.60 -6.11
N ILE A 18 -20.57 -14.30 -5.85
CA ILE A 18 -20.43 -13.72 -4.50
C ILE A 18 -21.80 -13.65 -3.79
N TYR A 19 -22.90 -13.56 -4.53
CA TYR A 19 -24.24 -13.41 -3.96
C TYR A 19 -25.00 -14.75 -3.76
N SER A 20 -24.41 -15.89 -4.12
CA SER A 20 -25.07 -17.20 -4.02
C SER A 20 -24.68 -18.04 -2.79
N SER A 21 -23.99 -17.45 -1.80
CA SER A 21 -23.60 -18.16 -0.57
C SER A 21 -24.08 -17.42 0.68
N THR A 22 -25.38 -17.50 0.95
CA THR A 22 -25.96 -17.27 2.28
C THR A 22 -27.21 -18.13 2.40
N THR A 23 -27.40 -18.76 3.58
CA THR A 23 -28.35 -19.83 3.96
C THR A 23 -27.87 -21.25 3.61
N SER A 24 -27.82 -22.25 4.49
CA SER A 24 -28.25 -22.44 5.89
C SER A 24 -27.74 -23.81 6.35
N SER A 25 -27.28 -23.96 7.59
CA SER A 25 -27.42 -25.24 8.32
C SER A 25 -27.13 -25.06 9.81
N SER A 26 -28.22 -25.05 10.56
CA SER A 26 -28.35 -25.37 11.97
C SER A 26 -27.90 -26.80 12.28
N SER A 27 -27.21 -27.01 13.40
CA SER A 27 -27.19 -28.32 14.07
C SER A 27 -27.02 -28.15 15.57
N SER A 28 -28.06 -28.57 16.28
CA SER A 28 -28.19 -28.75 17.71
C SER A 28 -27.44 -29.98 18.22
N SER A 29 -26.83 -29.91 19.40
CA SER A 29 -26.66 -31.07 20.28
C SER A 29 -26.47 -30.64 21.73
N SER A 30 -27.32 -31.19 22.59
CA SER A 30 -27.45 -31.02 24.05
C SER A 30 -26.45 -31.84 24.86
N SER A 31 -25.96 -31.32 26.00
CA SER A 31 -25.86 -32.07 27.26
C SER A 31 -25.48 -31.14 28.43
N SER A 32 -26.11 -31.40 29.57
CA SER A 32 -26.19 -30.69 30.85
C SER A 32 -24.89 -30.52 31.64
N SER A 33 -24.69 -29.36 32.30
CA SER A 33 -24.32 -29.25 33.73
C SER A 33 -24.14 -27.78 34.17
N ILE A 34 -24.52 -27.51 35.42
CA ILE A 34 -24.33 -26.31 36.25
C ILE A 34 -25.10 -25.05 35.82
N TYR A 35 -26.20 -24.78 36.54
CA TYR A 35 -26.87 -23.48 36.57
C TYR A 35 -25.97 -22.43 37.24
N TYR A 36 -24.98 -21.92 36.51
CA TYR A 36 -24.56 -20.55 36.73
C TYR A 36 -25.62 -19.69 36.07
N THR A 37 -26.53 -19.17 36.90
CA THR A 37 -27.43 -18.08 36.54
C THR A 37 -26.59 -17.02 35.82
N ASN A 38 -26.79 -16.93 34.51
CA ASN A 38 -26.39 -15.81 33.69
C ASN A 38 -27.02 -14.57 34.32
N MET A 39 -26.30 -13.94 35.26
CA MET A 39 -26.37 -12.50 35.42
C MET A 39 -25.94 -11.95 34.07
N SER A 40 -26.92 -11.77 33.19
CA SER A 40 -26.77 -11.00 31.97
C SER A 40 -26.22 -9.66 32.40
N ILE A 41 -24.93 -9.45 32.16
CA ILE A 41 -24.32 -8.13 32.21
C ILE A 41 -25.26 -7.24 31.39
N PRO A 42 -25.91 -6.24 31.99
CA PRO A 42 -26.82 -5.39 31.27
C PRO A 42 -26.06 -4.76 30.11
N ASN A 43 -26.37 -5.25 28.90
CA ASN A 43 -26.14 -4.68 27.59
C ASN A 43 -25.06 -3.56 27.55
N ILE A 44 -23.78 -3.93 27.59
CA ILE A 44 -22.65 -3.05 27.25
C ILE A 44 -22.63 -2.65 25.76
N LYS A 45 -23.64 -3.03 24.98
CA LYS A 45 -23.81 -2.61 23.57
C LYS A 45 -23.78 -1.09 23.31
N LYS A 46 -23.86 -0.24 24.34
CA LYS A 46 -23.73 1.22 24.19
C LYS A 46 -22.30 1.77 24.33
N TYR A 47 -21.34 0.98 24.79
CA TYR A 47 -19.95 1.44 25.00
C TYR A 47 -18.94 0.84 23.99
N ASP A 48 -19.31 -0.21 23.25
CA ASP A 48 -18.42 -0.83 22.23
C ASP A 48 -18.26 -0.01 20.94
N SER A 49 -19.16 0.94 20.63
CA SER A 49 -19.06 1.69 19.37
C SER A 49 -17.88 2.66 19.36
N GLY A 50 -17.62 3.37 20.46
CA GLY A 50 -16.48 4.29 20.56
C GLY A 50 -15.12 3.59 20.59
N PHE A 51 -15.04 2.39 21.19
CA PHE A 51 -13.81 1.59 21.22
C PHE A 51 -13.55 0.92 19.86
N SER A 52 -14.59 0.44 19.18
CA SER A 52 -14.47 -0.11 17.83
C SER A 52 -14.08 0.97 16.81
N GLU A 53 -14.68 2.15 16.86
CA GLU A 53 -14.37 3.26 15.96
C GLU A 53 -12.92 3.73 16.16
N THR A 54 -12.48 3.92 17.40
CA THR A 54 -11.09 4.29 17.70
C THR A 54 -10.07 3.21 17.31
N ALA A 55 -10.42 1.92 17.46
CA ALA A 55 -9.59 0.82 16.96
C ALA A 55 -9.48 0.80 15.43
N THR A 56 -10.58 1.06 14.71
CA THR A 56 -10.53 1.20 13.24
C THR A 56 -9.77 2.42 12.79
N THR A 57 -9.89 3.57 13.48
CA THR A 57 -9.08 4.76 13.14
C THR A 57 -7.60 4.51 13.41
N LEU A 58 -7.24 3.86 14.52
CA LEU A 58 -5.85 3.53 14.82
C LEU A 58 -5.26 2.60 13.76
N SER A 59 -6.01 1.57 13.34
CA SER A 59 -5.59 0.68 12.26
C SER A 59 -5.41 1.43 10.93
N SER A 60 -6.29 2.37 10.60
CA SER A 60 -6.15 3.20 9.39
C SER A 60 -4.94 4.13 9.45
N ILE A 61 -4.63 4.67 10.64
CA ILE A 61 -3.45 5.50 10.87
C ILE A 61 -2.18 4.66 10.71
N GLN A 62 -2.10 3.50 11.35
CA GLN A 62 -0.96 2.58 11.22
C GLN A 62 -0.74 2.13 9.77
N GLN A 63 -1.81 1.88 9.03
CA GLN A 63 -1.71 1.58 7.60
C GLN A 63 -1.14 2.77 6.82
N SER A 64 -1.59 3.99 7.11
CA SER A 64 -1.08 5.19 6.46
C SER A 64 0.40 5.46 6.78
N GLU A 65 0.82 5.23 8.03
CA GLU A 65 2.23 5.32 8.43
C GLU A 65 3.10 4.30 7.68
N SER A 66 2.66 3.04 7.63
CA SER A 66 3.37 2.00 6.87
C SER A 66 3.49 2.32 5.38
N MET A 67 2.44 2.90 4.77
CA MET A 67 2.51 3.32 3.36
C MET A 67 3.49 4.49 3.15
N LEU A 68 3.55 5.45 4.09
CA LEU A 68 4.52 6.55 4.02
C LEU A 68 5.96 6.05 4.15
N GLU A 69 6.22 5.09 5.04
CA GLU A 69 7.54 4.44 5.15
C GLU A 69 7.93 3.70 3.86
N GLN A 70 6.97 3.03 3.22
CA GLN A 70 7.21 2.37 1.92
C GLN A 70 7.56 3.38 0.83
N ILE A 71 6.83 4.50 0.73
CA ILE A 71 7.12 5.55 -0.23
C ILE A 71 8.53 6.13 -0.01
N LEU A 72 8.89 6.42 1.25
CA LEU A 72 10.22 6.89 1.60
C LEU A 72 11.30 5.88 1.20
N SER A 73 11.06 4.58 1.47
CA SER A 73 12.01 3.52 1.12
C SER A 73 12.23 3.42 -0.39
N PHE A 74 11.15 3.56 -1.17
CA PHE A 74 11.22 3.55 -2.63
C PHE A 74 12.02 4.74 -3.15
N GLU A 75 11.75 5.94 -2.61
CA GLU A 75 12.45 7.16 -3.03
C GLU A 75 13.95 7.08 -2.70
N ARG A 76 14.33 6.52 -1.53
CA ARG A 76 15.74 6.28 -1.18
C ARG A 76 16.44 5.35 -2.18
N ILE A 77 15.79 4.25 -2.54
CA ILE A 77 16.33 3.30 -3.53
C ILE A 77 16.45 3.96 -4.90
N TYR A 78 15.44 4.73 -5.30
CA TYR A 78 15.44 5.46 -6.57
C TYR A 78 16.58 6.48 -6.63
N TYR A 79 16.75 7.30 -5.59
CA TYR A 79 17.84 8.26 -5.46
C TYR A 79 19.21 7.59 -5.55
N GLU A 80 19.40 6.48 -4.82
CA GLU A 80 20.67 5.76 -4.83
C GLU A 80 20.97 5.17 -6.21
N ASN A 81 19.96 4.65 -6.92
CA ASN A 81 20.12 4.18 -8.29
C ASN A 81 20.52 5.31 -9.25
N LEU A 82 19.94 6.51 -9.10
CA LEU A 82 20.33 7.68 -9.91
C LEU A 82 21.78 8.07 -9.66
N LYS A 83 22.23 8.09 -8.39
CA LYS A 83 23.65 8.31 -8.04
C LYS A 83 24.56 7.30 -8.71
N GLN A 84 24.24 6.02 -8.58
CA GLN A 84 25.03 4.94 -9.18
C GLN A 84 25.08 5.08 -10.69
N TYR A 85 23.98 5.46 -11.33
CA TYR A 85 23.94 5.72 -12.78
C TYR A 85 24.88 6.87 -13.17
N ILE A 86 24.83 8.00 -12.47
CA ILE A 86 25.71 9.15 -12.73
C ILE A 86 27.18 8.75 -12.54
N ILE A 87 27.50 8.00 -11.49
CA ILE A 87 28.88 7.57 -11.20
C ILE A 87 29.39 6.57 -12.24
N LYS A 88 28.56 5.60 -12.65
CA LYS A 88 28.96 4.54 -13.59
C LYS A 88 28.97 4.98 -15.05
N TYR A 89 28.15 5.95 -15.43
CA TYR A 89 28.00 6.34 -16.84
C TYR A 89 28.45 7.79 -17.10
N SER A 90 27.86 8.79 -16.43
CA SER A 90 28.19 10.21 -16.67
C SER A 90 29.68 10.49 -16.43
N ARG A 91 30.23 10.06 -15.29
CA ARG A 91 31.64 10.34 -14.95
C ARG A 91 32.65 9.73 -15.92
N PRO A 92 32.55 8.45 -16.32
CA PRO A 92 33.47 7.89 -17.31
C PRO A 92 33.32 8.52 -18.69
N LEU A 93 32.09 8.79 -19.15
CA LEU A 93 31.83 9.32 -20.48
C LEU A 93 32.34 10.76 -20.66
N ARG A 94 32.43 11.55 -19.58
CA ARG A 94 33.06 12.89 -19.59
C ARG A 94 34.49 12.92 -20.11
N ARG A 95 35.19 11.78 -20.14
CA ARG A 95 36.55 11.68 -20.68
C ARG A 95 36.59 11.48 -22.20
N TYR A 96 35.46 11.10 -22.81
CA TYR A 96 35.40 10.68 -24.21
C TYR A 96 34.49 11.56 -25.06
N LEU A 97 33.47 12.17 -24.47
CA LEU A 97 32.52 13.04 -25.16
C LEU A 97 32.83 14.52 -24.95
N ASN A 98 32.34 15.35 -25.85
CA ASN A 98 32.43 16.80 -25.69
C ASN A 98 31.60 17.24 -24.46
N PRO A 99 32.03 18.30 -23.74
CA PRO A 99 31.30 18.81 -22.58
C PRO A 99 29.83 19.15 -22.87
N ASP A 100 29.53 19.72 -24.04
CA ASP A 100 28.17 20.08 -24.43
C ASP A 100 27.28 18.84 -24.65
N GLU A 101 27.83 17.79 -25.27
CA GLU A 101 27.13 16.50 -25.45
C GLU A 101 26.86 15.82 -24.11
N ILE A 102 27.80 15.89 -23.16
CA ILE A 102 27.60 15.35 -21.81
C ILE A 102 26.47 16.09 -21.10
N VAL A 103 26.46 17.41 -21.19
CA VAL A 103 25.42 18.23 -20.56
C VAL A 103 24.07 17.86 -21.17
N ASP A 104 23.93 17.84 -22.48
CA ASP A 104 22.67 17.47 -23.12
C ASP A 104 22.20 16.04 -22.74
N LEU A 105 23.13 15.09 -22.62
CA LEU A 105 22.79 13.70 -22.31
C LEU A 105 22.44 13.46 -20.83
N PHE A 106 23.14 14.11 -19.89
CA PHE A 106 23.03 13.82 -18.46
C PHE A 106 22.39 14.93 -17.62
N GLN A 107 22.20 16.15 -18.13
CA GLN A 107 21.67 17.29 -17.36
C GLN A 107 20.32 16.97 -16.71
N ASN A 108 19.42 16.29 -17.43
CA ASN A 108 18.12 15.92 -16.87
C ASN A 108 18.25 14.91 -15.74
N ILE A 109 19.15 13.93 -15.86
CA ILE A 109 19.38 12.90 -14.84
C ILE A 109 20.02 13.52 -13.59
N GLU A 110 20.97 14.42 -13.76
CA GLU A 110 21.60 15.16 -12.65
C GLU A 110 20.58 16.05 -11.93
N LYS A 111 19.69 16.73 -12.67
CA LYS A 111 18.57 17.50 -12.08
C LYS A 111 17.59 16.61 -11.32
N ILE A 112 17.18 15.47 -11.89
CA ILE A 112 16.27 14.54 -11.24
C ILE A 112 16.90 13.96 -9.97
N SER A 113 18.20 13.64 -10.00
CA SER A 113 18.92 13.16 -8.81
C SER A 113 18.94 14.21 -7.69
N ALA A 114 19.14 15.49 -8.01
CA ALA A 114 19.10 16.57 -7.02
C ALA A 114 17.69 16.78 -6.43
N ILE A 115 16.64 16.66 -7.26
CA ILE A 115 15.24 16.73 -6.78
C ILE A 115 14.94 15.57 -5.85
N SER A 116 15.30 14.35 -6.24
CA SER A 116 15.10 13.13 -5.45
C SER A 116 15.84 13.22 -4.11
N GLU A 117 17.07 13.74 -4.10
CA GLU A 117 17.80 14.04 -2.84
C GLU A 117 17.02 14.99 -1.93
N SER A 118 16.47 16.06 -2.50
CA SER A 118 15.70 17.04 -1.75
C SER A 118 14.44 16.43 -1.15
N ILE A 119 13.75 15.55 -1.89
CA ILE A 119 12.55 14.85 -1.40
C ILE A 119 12.92 13.95 -0.23
N VAL A 120 13.94 13.11 -0.36
CA VAL A 120 14.40 12.23 0.74
C VAL A 120 14.72 13.05 1.99
N ARG A 121 15.50 14.13 1.86
CA ARG A 121 15.86 14.99 3.00
C ARG A 121 14.68 15.72 3.63
N GLN A 122 13.64 16.03 2.85
CA GLN A 122 12.44 16.67 3.37
C GLN A 122 11.53 15.67 4.08
N CYS A 123 11.42 14.44 3.57
CA CYS A 123 10.61 13.40 4.20
C CYS A 123 11.26 12.78 5.45
N GLU A 124 12.58 12.92 5.61
CA GLU A 124 13.29 12.50 6.83
C GLU A 124 13.16 13.50 8.00
N LYS A 125 12.67 14.71 7.74
CA LYS A 125 12.44 15.76 8.74
C LYS A 125 10.99 15.73 9.23
#